data_AF-A0A9X8ZZ03-F1
#
_entry.id   AF-A0A9X8ZZ03-F1
#
_cell.length_a   1.000
_cell.length_b   1.000
_cell.length_c   1.000
_cell.angle_alpha   90.00
_cell.angle_beta   90.00
_cell.angle_gamma   90.00
#
_symmetry.space_group_name_H-M   'P 1'
#
loop_
_entity.id
_entity.type
_entity.pdbx_description
1 polymer ?
#
loop_
_entity_poly.entity_id
_entity_poly.type
_entity_poly.pdbx_seq_one_letter_code
_entity_poly.pdbx_strand_id
1 'polypeptide(L)' 'DNGHVVIGATHENDTGFDHRVTAGGLHEVFHKALAVAPGLENATMLETRVGFRPFTPGFLPVIGPLPNF' A
#
# COMPACT_ATOMS: atom_id res chain seq x y z
N ASP A 1 14.72 16.18 0.53
CA ASP A 1 15.52 16.75 -0.57
C ASP A 1 14.90 16.77 -1.97
N ASN A 2 13.81 16.04 -2.29
CA ASN A 2 13.12 16.20 -3.61
C ASN A 2 11.63 16.58 -3.54
N GLY A 3 11.09 16.88 -2.36
CA GLY A 3 9.66 17.23 -2.22
C GLY A 3 8.68 16.12 -2.63
N HIS A 4 9.13 14.86 -2.72
CA HIS A 4 8.28 13.73 -3.05
C HIS A 4 7.32 13.41 -1.91
N VAL A 5 6.06 13.16 -2.25
CA VAL A 5 5.01 12.76 -1.31
C VAL A 5 4.53 11.36 -1.70
N VAL A 6 4.47 10.45 -0.72
CA VAL A 6 3.90 9.11 -0.89
C VAL A 6 2.53 9.09 -0.25
N ILE A 7 1.53 8.65 -1.00
CA ILE A 7 0.16 8.44 -0.53
C ILE A 7 -0.21 6.96 -0.71
N GLY A 8 -0.91 6.39 0.25
CA GLY A 8 -1.26 4.99 0.24
C GLY A 8 -1.50 4.45 1.64
N ALA A 9 -1.69 3.14 1.79
CA ALA A 9 -1.90 2.16 0.72
C ALA A 9 -3.26 1.48 0.91
N THR A 10 -3.79 0.88 -0.16
CA THR A 10 -4.96 -0.01 -0.05
C THR A 10 -4.64 -1.20 0.85
N HIS A 11 -5.69 -1.81 1.39
CA HIS A 11 -5.63 -3.11 2.05
C HIS A 11 -6.64 -4.01 1.35
N GLU A 12 -6.14 -4.92 0.53
CA GLU A 12 -6.95 -5.81 -0.30
C GLU A 12 -6.76 -7.24 0.19
N ASN A 13 -7.84 -7.86 0.66
CA ASN A 13 -7.84 -9.23 1.13
C ASN A 13 -8.23 -10.18 -0.01
N ASP A 14 -7.75 -11.42 0.06
CA ASP A 14 -8.16 -12.52 -0.83
C ASP A 14 -7.91 -12.29 -2.33
N THR A 15 -7.01 -11.38 -2.69
CA THR A 15 -6.62 -11.10 -4.09
C THR A 15 -5.49 -11.97 -4.62
N GLY A 16 -4.88 -12.81 -3.76
CA GLY A 16 -3.69 -13.59 -4.10
C GLY A 16 -2.48 -12.70 -4.42
N PHE A 17 -1.61 -13.15 -5.33
CA PHE A 17 -0.43 -12.41 -5.77
C PHE A 17 -0.70 -11.57 -7.02
N ASP A 18 -1.80 -10.81 -7.02
CA ASP A 18 -2.10 -9.88 -8.10
C ASP A 18 -1.19 -8.63 -8.00
N HIS A 19 -0.23 -8.51 -8.91
CA HIS A 19 0.74 -7.41 -8.95
C HIS A 19 0.29 -6.24 -9.83
N ARG A 20 -0.95 -6.25 -10.33
CA ARG A 20 -1.47 -5.20 -11.20
C ARG A 20 -1.85 -3.97 -10.39
N VAL A 21 -1.58 -2.78 -10.94
CA VAL A 21 -2.19 -1.55 -10.45
C VAL A 21 -3.64 -1.50 -10.92
N THR A 22 -4.59 -1.35 -9.99
CA THR A 22 -6.02 -1.31 -10.31
C THR A 22 -6.54 0.13 -10.31
N ALA A 23 -7.45 0.45 -11.23
CA ALA A 23 -8.10 1.76 -11.27
C ALA A 23 -8.89 2.06 -9.98
N GLY A 24 -9.52 1.03 -9.39
CA GLY A 24 -10.23 1.14 -8.12
C GLY A 24 -9.30 1.49 -6.96
N GLY A 25 -8.14 0.83 -6.85
CA GLY A 25 -7.14 1.12 -5.81
C GLY A 25 -6.56 2.53 -5.94
N LEU A 26 -6.26 2.98 -7.16
CA LEU A 26 -5.84 4.36 -7.42
C LEU A 26 -6.91 5.38 -7.00
N HIS A 27 -8.16 5.15 -7.40
CA HIS A 27 -9.28 6.01 -7.03
C HIS A 27 -9.44 6.12 -5.51
N GLU A 28 -9.37 5.00 -4.78
CA GLU A 28 -9.47 5.00 -3.31
C GLU A 28 -8.36 5.84 -2.66
N VAL A 29 -7.12 5.63 -3.08
CA VAL A 29 -5.96 6.35 -2.52
C VAL A 29 -6.04 7.84 -2.82
N PHE A 30 -6.34 8.23 -4.06
CA PHE A 30 -6.47 9.65 -4.42
C PHE A 30 -7.63 10.32 -3.71
N HIS A 31 -8.80 9.67 -3.64
CA HIS A 31 -9.96 10.21 -2.94
C HIS A 31 -9.65 10.54 -1.47
N LYS A 32 -9.02 9.60 -0.75
CA LYS A 32 -8.62 9.79 0.66
C LYS A 32 -7.53 10.85 0.80
N ALA A 33 -6.53 10.85 -0.07
CA ALA A 33 -5.43 11.80 -0.02
C ALA A 33 -5.90 13.25 -0.25
N LEU A 34 -6.70 13.48 -1.29
CA LEU A 34 -7.19 14.82 -1.64
C LEU A 34 -8.20 15.36 -0.61
N ALA A 35 -8.94 14.49 0.08
CA ALA A 35 -9.83 14.91 1.16
C ALA A 35 -9.07 15.51 2.36
N VAL A 36 -7.85 15.01 2.67
CA VAL A 36 -7.04 15.46 3.82
C VAL A 36 -6.00 16.50 3.42
N ALA A 37 -5.47 16.41 2.19
CA ALA A 37 -4.42 17.27 1.65
C ALA A 37 -4.82 17.80 0.27
N PRO A 38 -5.79 18.74 0.19
CA PRO A 38 -6.30 19.26 -1.08
C PRO A 38 -5.25 19.97 -1.93
N GLY A 39 -4.17 20.48 -1.32
CA GLY A 39 -3.04 21.08 -2.05
C GLY A 39 -2.30 20.11 -2.99
N LEU A 40 -2.57 18.80 -2.91
CA LEU A 40 -2.02 17.79 -3.81
C LEU A 40 -2.77 17.69 -5.15
N GLU A 41 -3.89 18.40 -5.36
CA GLU A 41 -4.73 18.30 -6.57
C GLU A 41 -3.95 18.51 -7.88
N ASN A 42 -2.97 19.41 -7.88
CA ASN A 42 -2.13 19.73 -9.03
C ASN A 42 -0.74 19.05 -8.97
N ALA A 43 -0.52 18.13 -8.03
CA ALA A 43 0.74 17.42 -7.92
C ALA A 43 0.92 16.44 -9.08
N THR A 44 2.17 16.21 -9.51
CA THR A 44 2.48 15.22 -10.54
C THR A 44 2.52 13.81 -9.95
N MET A 45 1.75 12.88 -10.53
CA MET A 45 1.89 11.46 -10.22
C MET A 45 3.12 10.89 -10.93
N LEU A 46 4.13 10.47 -10.17
CA LEU A 46 5.39 9.95 -10.73
C LEU A 46 5.34 8.44 -10.97
N GLU A 47 4.81 7.67 -10.01
CA GLU A 47 4.76 6.22 -10.08
C GLU A 47 3.66 5.64 -9.18
N THR A 48 3.37 4.36 -9.38
CA THR A 48 2.53 3.55 -8.48
C THR A 48 3.20 2.20 -8.28
N ARG A 49 3.22 1.73 -7.02
CA ARG A 49 3.85 0.47 -6.64
C ARG A 49 2.83 -0.44 -5.96
N VAL A 50 2.96 -1.74 -6.21
CA VAL A 50 2.19 -2.79 -5.55
C VAL A 50 3.13 -3.59 -4.65
N GLY A 51 2.67 -3.95 -3.45
CA GLY A 51 3.44 -4.74 -2.50
C GLY A 51 2.55 -5.70 -1.71
N PHE A 52 3.07 -6.89 -1.43
CA PHE A 52 2.38 -7.93 -0.67
C PHE A 52 2.82 -7.87 0.80
N ARG A 53 1.87 -7.67 1.72
CA ARG A 53 2.16 -7.65 3.16
C ARG A 53 2.21 -9.09 3.67
N PRO A 54 3.36 -9.59 4.16
CA PRO A 54 3.39 -10.89 4.79
C PRO A 54 2.57 -10.82 6.08
N PHE A 55 1.60 -11.73 6.21
CA PHE A 55 0.81 -11.84 7.42
C PHE A 55 0.74 -13.30 7.87
N THR A 56 0.46 -13.46 9.16
CA THR A 56 0.38 -14.74 9.84
C THR A 56 -0.95 -14.79 10.60
N PRO A 57 -1.46 -15.98 10.94
CA PRO A 57 -2.59 -16.09 11.85
C PRO A 57 -2.31 -15.30 13.14
N GLY A 58 -3.21 -14.38 13.49
CA GLY A 58 -3.06 -13.51 14.67
C GLY A 58 -2.33 -12.18 14.44
N PHE A 59 -1.88 -11.87 13.21
CA PHE A 59 -1.27 -10.58 12.84
C PHE A 59 0.00 -10.20 13.64
N LEU A 60 0.68 -11.20 14.21
CA LEU A 60 1.92 -11.01 14.96
C LEU A 60 3.12 -11.55 14.16
N PRO A 61 4.30 -10.90 14.23
CA PRO A 61 5.51 -11.46 13.65
C PRO A 61 5.79 -12.87 14.18
N VAL A 62 6.28 -13.77 13.32
CA VAL A 62 6.78 -15.09 13.72
C VAL A 62 8.30 -15.00 13.82
N ILE A 63 8.82 -15.07 15.04
CA ILE A 63 10.24 -14.87 15.35
C ILE A 63 10.67 -15.92 16.38
N GLY A 64 11.77 -16.64 16.12
CA GLY A 64 12.32 -17.64 17.04
C GLY A 64 13.12 -18.73 16.32
N PRO A 65 13.73 -19.67 17.07
CA PRO A 65 14.37 -20.85 16.50
C PRO A 65 13.33 -21.74 15.79
N LEU A 66 13.74 -22.40 14.72
CA LEU A 66 12.91 -23.41 14.08
C LEU A 66 12.85 -24.64 14.99
N PRO A 67 11.65 -25.22 15.22
CA PRO A 67 11.56 -26.48 15.95
C PRO A 67 12.38 -27.56 15.23
N ASN A 68 13.21 -28.27 15.99
CA ASN A 68 14.03 -29.40 15.51
C ASN A 68 15.23 -29.04 14.61
N PHE A 69 15.69 -27.79 14.62
CA PHE A 69 16.92 -27.34 13.92
C PHE A 69 17.85 -26.59 14.87
#